data_AF-A0A7C9M5S1-F1
#
_entry.id   AF-A0A7C9M5S1-F1
#
_cell.length_a   1.000
_cell.length_b   1.000
_cell.length_c   1.000
_cell.angle_alpha   90.00
_cell.angle_beta   90.00
_cell.angle_gamma   90.00
#
_symmetry.space_group_name_H-M   'P 1'
#
loop_
_entity.id
_entity.type
_entity.pdbx_description
1 polymer ?
#
loop_
_entity_poly.entity_id
_entity_poly.type
_entity_poly.pdbx_seq_one_letter_code
_entity_poly.pdbx_strand_id
1 'polypeptide(L)'
;MTFEERRPTQGTITPASSPTQYAEPVMALGSPSSARATSERLAGSISPWRKSGKLFGNPPVRDENDVPNIKIGESEQQYKTLLAGARSLLKGQRDRADAMLSKDKKKVTDYRYWFAKVYSYVTEQEIRYCEERTFDYPSYVMQCVLNFDKIYADNLEATSAKVEPHWKAAFKTADQMEGGDGFPTEAGGAIFSLVASMLAHIRYDLPRAEAWVAESYGQKYGAKPSDFKPDFFRMSGVFDIAGRKMYGDIQKLLNDGSVSGATGTWAVHQGIQANLTDGAMRYVMGADMSTERLVTWRRMTALVGDDLTPKNPYTLKDGKLTGDITKTPAAGIGNLNKIAPEAIRPSMNGIEPNSTLDRYGDVLGGLQVWAQDFVQDFTVGNQYVAKETKAYLDPQQREKMVPERHASMLLQLMWLYSKGFDEPDVQRLVMLALKTAKAQGSLVMVVNMVDAFALLQAFPLDNNQDIVKLLTEDYYETLEPLNAANLIIKWKAIGIEDSVVIAQILRIYNSLPSAKKKIVKRILAEEKSEIAFIK
;
A
#
# COMPACT_ATOMS: atom_id res chain seq x y z
N MET A 1 68.97 -0.74 38.65
CA MET A 1 68.36 -0.06 37.49
C MET A 1 66.92 -0.50 37.40
N THR A 2 66.07 0.36 37.91
CA THR A 2 64.62 0.23 38.05
C THR A 2 63.95 0.87 36.84
N PHE A 3 62.95 0.20 36.25
CA PHE A 3 62.07 0.83 35.26
C PHE A 3 60.81 1.31 35.96
N GLU A 4 60.63 2.63 35.92
CA GLU A 4 59.52 3.37 36.51
C GLU A 4 58.23 3.21 35.72
N GLU A 5 57.17 2.93 36.47
CA GLU A 5 55.77 2.93 36.04
C GLU A 5 55.24 4.37 36.12
N ARG A 6 54.97 5.01 34.97
CA ARG A 6 54.32 6.35 34.93
C ARG A 6 52.81 6.21 34.84
N ARG A 7 52.13 6.56 35.94
CA ARG A 7 50.70 6.94 35.95
C ARG A 7 50.52 8.36 35.39
N PRO A 8 49.41 8.65 34.69
CA PRO A 8 48.86 9.99 34.64
C PRO A 8 47.61 10.13 35.53
N THR A 9 47.76 11.05 36.48
CA THR A 9 46.80 11.94 37.15
C THR A 9 45.31 11.87 36.80
N GLN A 10 44.51 11.71 37.88
CA GLN A 10 43.08 12.01 37.94
C GLN A 10 42.82 13.51 37.74
N GLY A 11 42.05 13.84 36.71
CA GLY A 11 41.43 15.15 36.52
C GLY A 11 39.99 15.12 37.01
N THR A 12 39.66 16.05 37.90
CA THR A 12 38.34 16.30 38.50
C THR A 12 37.33 16.71 37.43
N ILE A 13 36.20 15.99 37.31
CA ILE A 13 35.06 16.38 36.47
C ILE A 13 33.91 16.84 37.37
N THR A 14 33.54 18.10 37.23
CA THR A 14 32.33 18.73 37.80
C THR A 14 31.06 18.18 37.12
N PRO A 15 29.92 18.03 37.83
CA PRO A 15 28.74 17.40 37.27
C PRO A 15 27.99 18.38 36.35
N ALA A 16 27.91 18.05 35.07
CA ALA A 16 27.02 18.70 34.13
C ALA A 16 25.60 18.11 34.26
N SER A 17 24.66 19.04 34.37
CA SER A 17 23.20 18.94 34.39
C SER A 17 22.55 17.87 33.50
N SER A 18 21.54 17.24 34.10
CA SER A 18 20.37 16.49 33.61
C SER A 18 20.18 16.19 32.10
N PRO A 19 19.73 14.97 31.75
CA PRO A 19 19.39 14.62 30.38
C PRO A 19 18.10 15.31 29.93
N THR A 20 18.22 16.10 28.88
CA THR A 20 17.10 16.63 28.10
C THR A 20 16.36 15.46 27.47
N GLN A 21 15.09 15.27 27.83
CA GLN A 21 14.17 14.39 27.12
C GLN A 21 14.08 14.86 25.66
N TYR A 22 14.56 14.03 24.73
CA TYR A 22 14.21 14.17 23.32
C TYR A 22 12.76 13.75 23.14
N ALA A 23 11.85 14.70 23.33
CA ALA A 23 10.54 14.63 22.71
C ALA A 23 10.77 14.87 21.20
N GLU A 24 10.49 13.86 20.37
CA GLU A 24 10.33 14.11 18.94
C GLU A 24 9.24 15.17 18.76
N PRO A 25 9.46 16.21 17.95
CA PRO A 25 8.41 17.16 17.66
C PRO A 25 7.31 16.41 16.90
N VAL A 26 6.14 16.29 17.53
CA VAL A 26 4.89 16.15 16.79
C VAL A 26 4.87 17.35 15.85
N MET A 27 5.15 17.11 14.57
CA MET A 27 5.09 18.11 13.51
C MET A 27 3.73 18.79 13.61
N ALA A 28 3.71 20.00 14.15
CA ALA A 28 2.56 20.89 14.05
C ALA A 28 2.42 21.19 12.56
N LEU A 29 1.51 20.47 11.90
CA LEU A 29 1.03 20.81 10.57
C LEU A 29 0.71 22.31 10.58
N GLY A 30 1.34 23.04 9.65
CA GLY A 30 1.34 24.49 9.64
C GLY A 30 -0.05 25.10 9.80
N SER A 31 -0.08 26.26 10.45
CA SER A 31 -1.29 27.07 10.65
C SER A 31 -2.18 27.14 9.40
N PRO A 32 -3.52 27.18 9.54
CA PRO A 32 -4.48 27.17 8.43
C PRO A 32 -4.53 28.53 7.71
N SER A 33 -3.41 28.95 7.13
CA SER A 33 -3.32 30.16 6.29
C SER A 33 -3.92 29.93 4.90
N SER A 34 -4.12 28.68 4.49
CA SER A 34 -4.80 28.31 3.23
C SER A 34 -6.31 28.50 3.25
N ALA A 35 -6.94 28.63 4.43
CA ALA A 35 -8.39 28.82 4.51
C ALA A 35 -8.85 30.15 3.88
N ARG A 36 -7.99 31.18 3.87
CA ARG A 36 -8.34 32.52 3.37
C ARG A 36 -8.24 32.65 1.84
N ALA A 37 -7.51 31.76 1.17
CA ALA A 37 -7.41 31.74 -0.29
C ALA A 37 -8.61 31.04 -0.98
N THR A 38 -9.56 30.50 -0.21
CA THR A 38 -10.69 29.74 -0.74
C THR A 38 -11.95 30.60 -0.93
N SER A 39 -12.06 31.77 -0.30
CA SER A 39 -13.30 32.58 -0.39
C SER A 39 -13.41 33.40 -1.68
N GLU A 40 -12.32 33.65 -2.40
CA GLU A 40 -12.36 34.41 -3.67
C GLU A 40 -12.74 33.56 -4.90
N ARG A 41 -12.96 32.24 -4.73
CA ARG A 41 -13.37 31.34 -5.83
C ARG A 41 -14.89 31.19 -6.04
N LEU A 42 -15.73 31.90 -5.28
CA LEU A 42 -17.18 31.62 -5.20
C LEU A 42 -18.08 32.75 -5.73
N ALA A 43 -17.78 33.27 -6.92
CA ALA A 43 -18.84 33.68 -7.84
C ALA A 43 -19.17 32.57 -8.87
N GLY A 44 -18.52 31.41 -8.74
CA GLY A 44 -18.74 30.22 -9.56
C GLY A 44 -19.93 29.39 -9.08
N SER A 45 -20.63 28.77 -10.02
CA SER A 45 -21.82 27.94 -9.78
C SER A 45 -21.61 26.92 -8.65
N ILE A 46 -22.56 26.82 -7.73
CA ILE A 46 -22.62 25.75 -6.71
C ILE A 46 -22.54 24.38 -7.42
N SER A 47 -21.64 23.52 -6.94
CA SER A 47 -21.43 22.17 -7.50
C SER A 47 -22.71 21.31 -7.44
N PRO A 48 -22.90 20.36 -8.36
CA PRO A 48 -24.06 19.46 -8.35
C PRO A 48 -24.20 18.69 -7.02
N TRP A 49 -23.07 18.27 -6.43
CA TRP A 49 -23.09 17.54 -5.16
C TRP A 49 -23.57 18.42 -4.00
N ARG A 50 -23.13 19.68 -3.91
CA ARG A 50 -23.68 20.63 -2.93
C ARG A 50 -25.16 20.93 -3.18
N LYS A 51 -25.57 21.14 -4.44
CA LYS A 51 -26.98 21.36 -4.81
C LYS A 51 -27.89 20.20 -4.40
N SER A 52 -27.38 18.97 -4.41
CA SER A 52 -28.14 17.79 -3.97
C SER A 52 -28.41 17.76 -2.45
N GLY A 53 -27.77 18.65 -1.68
CA GLY A 53 -27.84 18.64 -0.22
C GLY A 53 -27.15 17.42 0.41
N LYS A 54 -26.17 16.82 -0.27
CA LYS A 54 -25.39 15.68 0.25
C LYS A 54 -23.96 16.03 0.65
N LEU A 55 -23.46 17.20 0.25
CA LEU A 55 -22.16 17.72 0.69
C LEU A 55 -22.36 18.88 1.68
N PHE A 56 -22.05 18.64 2.96
CA PHE A 56 -22.29 19.58 4.06
C PHE A 56 -20.97 20.16 4.63
N GLY A 57 -20.89 21.49 4.77
CA GLY A 57 -19.65 22.15 5.21
C GLY A 57 -18.56 22.06 4.13
N ASN A 58 -17.29 21.99 4.53
CA ASN A 58 -16.14 21.89 3.63
C ASN A 58 -15.25 20.67 3.92
N PRO A 59 -15.76 19.43 3.83
CA PRO A 59 -14.91 18.24 3.90
C PRO A 59 -13.88 18.26 2.75
N PRO A 60 -12.68 17.67 2.93
CA PRO A 60 -11.61 17.71 1.94
C PRO A 60 -11.82 16.66 0.84
N VAL A 61 -12.91 16.79 0.08
CA VAL A 61 -13.18 15.94 -1.08
C VAL A 61 -12.30 16.35 -2.27
N ARG A 62 -11.98 15.39 -3.13
CA ARG A 62 -11.14 15.55 -4.33
C ARG A 62 -11.70 16.56 -5.33
N ASP A 63 -12.87 16.26 -5.88
CA ASP A 63 -13.58 17.16 -6.79
C ASP A 63 -15.08 17.12 -6.51
N GLU A 64 -15.66 18.28 -6.24
CA GLU A 64 -17.10 18.38 -5.98
C GLU A 64 -17.95 18.34 -7.26
N ASN A 65 -17.34 18.53 -8.42
CA ASN A 65 -18.03 18.59 -9.71
C ASN A 65 -18.00 17.26 -10.47
N ASP A 66 -17.05 16.39 -10.13
CA ASP A 66 -16.81 15.09 -10.78
C ASP A 66 -16.73 13.96 -9.75
N VAL A 67 -17.76 13.86 -8.91
CA VAL A 67 -17.90 12.80 -7.91
C VAL A 67 -18.60 11.58 -8.52
N PRO A 68 -18.15 10.33 -8.26
CA PRO A 68 -18.75 9.13 -8.84
C PRO A 68 -20.27 8.99 -8.58
N ASN A 69 -20.71 9.35 -7.37
CA ASN A 69 -22.10 9.29 -6.94
C ASN A 69 -22.43 10.46 -6.00
N ILE A 70 -23.16 11.44 -6.52
CA ILE A 70 -23.61 12.63 -5.76
C ILE A 70 -24.60 12.33 -4.63
N LYS A 71 -25.17 11.12 -4.58
CA LYS A 71 -26.17 10.76 -3.53
C LYS A 71 -25.52 10.40 -2.20
N ILE A 72 -24.24 10.07 -2.22
CA ILE A 72 -23.48 9.74 -1.01
C ILE A 72 -23.27 11.00 -0.19
N GLY A 73 -23.67 10.93 1.08
CA GLY A 73 -23.56 12.05 2.00
C GLY A 73 -22.15 12.17 2.59
N GLU A 74 -21.54 13.34 2.43
CA GLU A 74 -20.28 13.73 3.05
C GLU A 74 -20.47 15.00 3.88
N SER A 75 -19.97 15.00 5.11
CA SER A 75 -20.07 16.16 5.99
C SER A 75 -18.75 16.48 6.67
N GLU A 76 -18.43 17.76 6.77
CA GLU A 76 -17.22 18.24 7.45
C GLU A 76 -17.15 17.77 8.91
N GLN A 77 -18.29 17.75 9.61
CA GLN A 77 -18.33 17.32 11.00
C GLN A 77 -18.05 15.82 11.14
N GLN A 78 -18.67 14.97 10.31
CA GLN A 78 -18.39 13.54 10.31
C GLN A 78 -16.92 13.27 9.97
N TYR A 79 -16.40 13.94 8.94
CA TYR A 79 -14.99 13.84 8.56
C TYR A 79 -14.07 14.21 9.71
N LYS A 80 -14.31 15.34 10.40
CA LYS A 80 -13.50 15.77 11.56
C LYS A 80 -13.54 14.77 12.71
N THR A 81 -14.71 14.20 13.01
CA THR A 81 -14.86 13.17 14.04
C THR A 81 -14.06 11.91 13.68
N LEU A 82 -14.14 11.45 12.43
CA LEU A 82 -13.39 10.30 11.93
C LEU A 82 -11.88 10.57 11.91
N LEU A 83 -11.45 11.74 11.46
CA LEU A 83 -10.05 12.16 11.44
C LEU A 83 -9.46 12.20 12.85
N ALA A 84 -10.19 12.70 13.84
CA ALA A 84 -9.77 12.67 15.24
C ALA A 84 -9.62 11.22 15.74
N GLY A 85 -10.55 10.34 15.37
CA GLY A 85 -10.48 8.91 15.62
C GLY A 85 -9.23 8.27 15.01
N ALA A 86 -8.98 8.49 13.73
CA ALA A 86 -7.82 7.95 12.99
C ALA A 86 -6.48 8.45 13.55
N ARG A 87 -6.40 9.73 13.97
CA ARG A 87 -5.19 10.26 14.63
C ARG A 87 -4.94 9.65 16.00
N SER A 88 -5.99 9.43 16.78
CA SER A 88 -5.89 8.70 18.06
C SER A 88 -5.43 7.26 17.85
N LEU A 89 -5.99 6.60 16.83
CA LEU A 89 -5.62 5.26 16.41
C LEU A 89 -4.15 5.18 15.97
N LEU A 90 -3.68 6.11 15.14
CA LEU A 90 -2.27 6.20 14.72
C LEU A 90 -1.33 6.29 15.93
N LYS A 91 -1.69 7.07 16.95
CA LYS A 91 -0.92 7.11 18.20
C LYS A 91 -0.89 5.72 18.86
N GLY A 92 -2.03 5.07 18.98
CA GLY A 92 -2.12 3.71 19.54
C GLY A 92 -1.29 2.68 18.77
N GLN A 93 -1.29 2.75 17.43
CA GLN A 93 -0.44 1.90 16.59
C GLN A 93 1.05 2.09 16.89
N ARG A 94 1.50 3.34 17.00
CA ARG A 94 2.89 3.67 17.35
C ARG A 94 3.25 3.21 18.76
N ASP A 95 2.36 3.44 19.74
CA ASP A 95 2.57 2.97 21.10
C ASP A 95 2.69 1.43 21.15
N ARG A 96 1.86 0.70 20.39
CA ARG A 96 1.94 -0.77 20.28
C ARG A 96 3.24 -1.24 19.64
N ALA A 97 3.67 -0.62 18.55
CA ALA A 97 4.94 -0.95 17.91
C ALA A 97 6.13 -0.66 18.86
N ASP A 98 6.14 0.49 19.52
CA ASP A 98 7.20 0.85 20.47
C ASP A 98 7.31 -0.11 21.66
N ALA A 99 6.21 -0.74 22.08
CA ALA A 99 6.20 -1.76 23.12
C ALA A 99 6.88 -3.08 22.71
N MET A 100 7.10 -3.30 21.40
CA MET A 100 7.80 -4.46 20.82
C MET A 100 9.30 -4.21 20.63
N LEU A 101 9.81 -3.07 21.11
CA LEU A 101 11.22 -2.74 21.14
C LEU A 101 11.83 -2.97 22.52
N SER A 102 13.16 -3.12 22.55
CA SER A 102 13.95 -3.03 23.77
C SER A 102 13.73 -1.70 24.48
N LYS A 103 14.02 -1.64 25.79
CA LYS A 103 13.85 -0.41 26.60
C LYS A 103 14.61 0.80 26.04
N ASP A 104 15.76 0.58 25.40
CA ASP A 104 16.56 1.63 24.76
C ASP A 104 16.15 1.91 23.30
N LYS A 105 15.12 1.22 22.80
CA LYS A 105 14.56 1.32 21.45
C LYS A 105 15.57 1.04 20.33
N LYS A 106 16.61 0.25 20.62
CA LYS A 106 17.65 -0.09 19.64
C LYS A 106 17.47 -1.46 19.00
N LYS A 107 16.72 -2.35 19.64
CA LYS A 107 16.51 -3.72 19.18
C LYS A 107 15.03 -4.06 19.15
N VAL A 108 14.62 -4.82 18.14
CA VAL A 108 13.30 -5.45 18.08
C VAL A 108 13.30 -6.69 18.97
N THR A 109 12.35 -6.76 19.90
CA THR A 109 12.19 -7.88 20.85
C THR A 109 10.93 -8.70 20.59
N ASP A 110 10.26 -8.42 19.47
CA ASP A 110 9.08 -9.13 18.98
C ASP A 110 8.90 -8.78 17.49
N TYR A 111 9.02 -9.77 16.60
CA TYR A 111 8.99 -9.53 15.16
C TYR A 111 7.62 -9.15 14.60
N ARG A 112 6.57 -9.12 15.42
CA ARG A 112 5.29 -8.45 15.10
C ARG A 112 5.47 -6.93 15.01
N TYR A 113 6.57 -6.38 15.53
CA TYR A 113 6.98 -4.98 15.40
C TYR A 113 6.88 -4.47 13.97
N TRP A 114 7.43 -5.21 13.01
CA TRP A 114 7.58 -4.75 11.62
C TRP A 114 6.22 -4.46 10.99
N PHE A 115 5.24 -5.33 11.21
CA PHE A 115 3.88 -5.09 10.74
C PHE A 115 3.19 -3.94 11.49
N ALA A 116 3.26 -3.92 12.83
CA ALA A 116 2.67 -2.85 13.63
C ALA A 116 3.22 -1.46 13.23
N LYS A 117 4.52 -1.40 12.94
CA LYS A 117 5.22 -0.18 12.55
C LYS A 117 4.85 0.28 11.15
N VAL A 118 4.93 -0.59 10.13
CA VAL A 118 4.55 -0.20 8.77
C VAL A 118 3.08 0.23 8.71
N TYR A 119 2.21 -0.43 9.48
CA TYR A 119 0.80 -0.12 9.47
C TYR A 119 0.54 1.28 10.05
N SER A 120 1.34 1.71 11.03
CA SER A 120 1.34 3.10 11.49
C SER A 120 1.74 4.11 10.39
N TYR A 121 2.64 3.72 9.47
CA TYR A 121 2.96 4.56 8.32
C TYR A 121 1.85 4.58 7.28
N VAL A 122 1.17 3.45 7.04
CA VAL A 122 -0.01 3.37 6.17
C VAL A 122 -1.10 4.32 6.68
N THR A 123 -1.51 4.21 7.95
CA THR A 123 -2.52 5.08 8.56
C THR A 123 -2.13 6.56 8.48
N GLU A 124 -0.86 6.90 8.75
CA GLU A 124 -0.36 8.27 8.61
C GLU A 124 -0.52 8.79 7.19
N GLN A 125 -0.22 7.98 6.18
CA GLN A 125 -0.36 8.39 4.79
C GLN A 125 -1.83 8.43 4.35
N GLU A 126 -2.71 7.54 4.80
CA GLU A 126 -4.14 7.63 4.50
C GLU A 126 -4.77 8.91 5.07
N ILE A 127 -4.38 9.30 6.28
CA ILE A 127 -4.75 10.60 6.87
C ILE A 127 -4.27 11.74 5.97
N ARG A 128 -3.00 11.73 5.53
CA ARG A 128 -2.44 12.75 4.64
C ARG A 128 -3.17 12.80 3.29
N TYR A 129 -3.52 11.65 2.71
CA TYR A 129 -4.24 11.57 1.44
C TYR A 129 -5.66 12.17 1.56
N CYS A 130 -6.34 11.93 2.68
CA CYS A 130 -7.61 12.59 2.99
C CYS A 130 -7.44 14.11 3.11
N GLU A 131 -6.43 14.59 3.84
CA GLU A 131 -6.19 16.02 4.05
C GLU A 131 -5.82 16.76 2.76
N GLU A 132 -5.07 16.11 1.86
CA GLU A 132 -4.68 16.64 0.56
C GLU A 132 -5.73 16.39 -0.54
N ARG A 133 -6.96 16.03 -0.17
CA ARG A 133 -8.10 15.89 -1.10
C ARG A 133 -7.84 14.87 -2.22
N THR A 134 -7.23 13.74 -1.87
CA THR A 134 -6.97 12.68 -2.86
C THR A 134 -8.23 11.85 -3.14
N PHE A 135 -9.14 11.77 -2.18
CA PHE A 135 -10.32 10.90 -2.22
C PHE A 135 -11.62 11.65 -2.49
N ASP A 136 -12.54 11.01 -3.20
CA ASP A 136 -13.90 11.49 -3.40
C ASP A 136 -14.70 11.37 -2.09
N TYR A 137 -14.52 10.27 -1.35
CA TYR A 137 -15.23 9.93 -0.11
C TYR A 137 -14.28 9.73 1.08
N PRO A 138 -13.64 10.79 1.61
CA PRO A 138 -12.66 10.66 2.69
C PRO A 138 -13.27 10.08 3.99
N SER A 139 -14.57 10.26 4.25
CA SER A 139 -15.23 9.65 5.41
C SER A 139 -15.46 8.14 5.25
N TYR A 140 -15.54 7.64 4.02
CA TYR A 140 -15.56 6.20 3.75
C TYR A 140 -14.19 5.59 4.07
N VAL A 141 -13.12 6.17 3.49
CA VAL A 141 -11.75 5.69 3.69
C VAL A 141 -11.39 5.64 5.17
N MET A 142 -11.63 6.73 5.92
CA MET A 142 -11.32 6.76 7.36
C MET A 142 -12.11 5.70 8.16
N GLN A 143 -13.33 5.34 7.76
CA GLN A 143 -14.07 4.26 8.42
C GLN A 143 -13.46 2.89 8.10
N CYS A 144 -12.99 2.67 6.88
CA CYS A 144 -12.26 1.45 6.52
C CYS A 144 -11.00 1.32 7.37
N VAL A 145 -10.18 2.38 7.50
CA VAL A 145 -8.98 2.42 8.36
C VAL A 145 -9.29 2.03 9.81
N LEU A 146 -10.35 2.60 10.38
CA LEU A 146 -10.77 2.28 11.75
C LEU A 146 -11.15 0.80 11.90
N ASN A 147 -12.00 0.28 11.00
CA ASN A 147 -12.44 -1.13 11.07
C ASN A 147 -11.26 -2.07 10.88
N PHE A 148 -10.39 -1.76 9.92
CA PHE A 148 -9.23 -2.56 9.58
C PHE A 148 -8.26 -2.67 10.75
N ASP A 149 -7.90 -1.56 11.40
CA ASP A 149 -7.05 -1.60 12.61
C ASP A 149 -7.70 -2.35 13.77
N LYS A 150 -9.02 -2.18 13.95
CA LYS A 150 -9.70 -2.82 15.08
C LYS A 150 -9.66 -4.35 14.99
N ILE A 151 -9.75 -4.94 13.79
CA ILE A 151 -9.59 -6.38 13.58
C ILE A 151 -8.19 -6.84 14.02
N TYR A 152 -7.15 -6.11 13.61
CA TYR A 152 -5.77 -6.45 13.98
C TYR A 152 -5.55 -6.32 15.50
N ALA A 153 -5.99 -5.20 16.09
CA ALA A 153 -5.84 -4.95 17.52
C ALA A 153 -6.52 -6.04 18.37
N ASP A 154 -7.75 -6.44 18.01
CA ASP A 154 -8.46 -7.52 18.70
C ASP A 154 -7.70 -8.85 18.64
N ASN A 155 -7.15 -9.20 17.47
CA ASN A 155 -6.37 -10.42 17.30
C ASN A 155 -5.04 -10.38 18.06
N LEU A 156 -4.40 -9.22 18.14
CA LEU A 156 -3.15 -9.04 18.88
C LEU A 156 -3.36 -9.12 20.41
N GLU A 157 -4.49 -8.63 20.91
CA GLU A 157 -4.84 -8.62 22.34
C GLU A 157 -5.49 -9.93 22.83
N ALA A 158 -5.94 -10.78 21.90
CA ALA A 158 -6.62 -12.02 22.22
C ALA A 158 -5.68 -13.10 22.79
N THR A 159 -6.24 -13.98 23.61
CA THR A 159 -5.54 -15.20 24.02
C THR A 159 -5.34 -16.10 22.79
N SER A 160 -4.24 -16.87 22.77
CA SER A 160 -3.86 -17.71 21.62
C SER A 160 -5.00 -18.58 21.08
N ALA A 161 -5.90 -19.09 21.93
CA ALA A 161 -7.05 -19.89 21.51
C ALA A 161 -8.06 -19.10 20.65
N LYS A 162 -8.20 -17.80 20.87
CA LYS A 162 -9.21 -16.92 20.25
C LYS A 162 -8.74 -16.13 19.04
N VAL A 163 -7.42 -16.09 18.80
CA VAL A 163 -6.86 -15.44 17.60
C VAL A 163 -7.41 -16.12 16.33
N GLU A 164 -7.76 -15.36 15.30
CA GLU A 164 -8.23 -15.89 14.02
C GLU A 164 -7.13 -16.70 13.31
N PRO A 165 -7.47 -17.73 12.51
CA PRO A 165 -6.48 -18.67 11.97
C PRO A 165 -5.34 -18.01 11.16
N HIS A 166 -5.65 -17.02 10.32
CA HIS A 166 -4.64 -16.31 9.52
C HIS A 166 -3.69 -15.49 10.39
N TRP A 167 -4.18 -14.87 11.46
CA TRP A 167 -3.35 -14.16 12.43
C TRP A 167 -2.52 -15.11 13.29
N LYS A 168 -3.07 -16.26 13.70
CA LYS A 168 -2.28 -17.33 14.37
C LYS A 168 -1.08 -17.75 13.52
N ALA A 169 -1.30 -17.96 12.23
CA ALA A 169 -0.21 -18.32 11.31
C ALA A 169 0.81 -17.19 11.16
N ALA A 170 0.37 -15.95 10.97
CA ALA A 170 1.27 -14.80 10.86
C ALA A 170 2.10 -14.58 12.14
N PHE A 171 1.49 -14.69 13.33
CA PHE A 171 2.20 -14.56 14.60
C PHE A 171 3.20 -15.70 14.80
N LYS A 172 2.82 -16.95 14.47
CA LYS A 172 3.76 -18.07 14.49
C LYS A 172 4.94 -17.83 13.54
N THR A 173 4.70 -17.28 12.35
CA THR A 173 5.78 -16.91 11.43
C THR A 173 6.67 -15.85 12.06
N ALA A 174 6.11 -14.80 12.67
CA ALA A 174 6.90 -13.79 13.38
C ALA A 174 7.77 -14.39 14.50
N ASP A 175 7.21 -15.26 15.34
CA ASP A 175 7.93 -15.92 16.43
C ASP A 175 9.12 -16.76 15.90
N GLN A 176 8.92 -17.49 14.80
CA GLN A 176 9.99 -18.30 14.19
C GLN A 176 11.07 -17.42 13.54
N MET A 177 10.68 -16.32 12.89
CA MET A 177 11.63 -15.39 12.28
C MET A 177 12.48 -14.67 13.33
N GLU A 178 11.90 -14.38 14.50
CA GLU A 178 12.64 -13.83 15.64
C GLU A 178 13.68 -14.81 16.17
N GLY A 179 13.37 -16.11 16.22
CA GLY A 179 14.29 -17.17 16.64
C GLY A 179 15.46 -17.43 15.68
N GLY A 180 15.43 -16.85 14.47
CA GLY A 180 16.40 -17.13 13.41
C GLY A 180 16.18 -18.49 12.73
N ASP A 181 15.03 -19.12 12.93
CA ASP A 181 14.73 -20.43 12.36
C ASP A 181 14.56 -20.30 10.83
N GLY A 182 15.48 -20.89 10.08
CA GLY A 182 15.37 -21.06 8.63
C GLY A 182 15.79 -19.87 7.76
N PHE A 183 16.35 -18.79 8.33
CA PHE A 183 16.85 -17.65 7.56
C PHE A 183 18.29 -17.24 7.91
N PRO A 184 19.13 -16.92 6.92
CA PRO A 184 20.52 -16.57 7.16
C PRO A 184 20.72 -15.16 7.71
N THR A 185 19.70 -14.30 7.71
CA THR A 185 19.81 -12.90 8.18
C THR A 185 18.57 -12.43 8.96
N GLU A 186 18.78 -11.57 9.96
CA GLU A 186 17.71 -10.90 10.71
C GLU A 186 16.83 -10.03 9.80
N ALA A 187 17.42 -9.40 8.78
CA ALA A 187 16.68 -8.62 7.80
C ALA A 187 15.73 -9.50 6.96
N GLY A 188 16.14 -10.72 6.61
CA GLY A 188 15.25 -11.71 6.01
C GLY A 188 14.08 -12.03 6.94
N GLY A 189 14.36 -12.39 8.19
CA GLY A 189 13.32 -12.66 9.18
C GLY A 189 12.32 -11.50 9.36
N ALA A 190 12.82 -10.26 9.42
CA ALA A 190 12.00 -9.05 9.53
C ALA A 190 11.06 -8.87 8.34
N ILE A 191 11.59 -9.06 7.14
CA ILE A 191 10.86 -8.93 5.88
C ILE A 191 9.78 -10.02 5.77
N PHE A 192 10.10 -11.26 6.13
CA PHE A 192 9.15 -12.38 6.07
C PHE A 192 8.05 -12.30 7.13
N SER A 193 8.36 -11.88 8.36
CA SER A 193 7.34 -11.67 9.40
C SER A 193 6.37 -10.54 9.01
N LEU A 194 6.92 -9.47 8.41
CA LEU A 194 6.15 -8.36 7.86
C LEU A 194 5.20 -8.85 6.77
N VAL A 195 5.69 -9.60 5.77
CA VAL A 195 4.84 -10.07 4.67
C VAL A 195 3.78 -11.05 5.11
N ALA A 196 4.08 -12.00 5.99
CA ALA A 196 3.07 -12.92 6.51
C ALA A 196 1.91 -12.17 7.18
N SER A 197 2.23 -11.17 8.01
CA SER A 197 1.23 -10.33 8.68
C SER A 197 0.45 -9.46 7.69
N MET A 198 1.14 -8.90 6.69
CA MET A 198 0.52 -8.09 5.64
C MET A 198 -0.47 -8.93 4.80
N LEU A 199 -0.09 -10.14 4.40
CA LEU A 199 -0.96 -11.05 3.65
C LEU A 199 -2.17 -11.49 4.48
N ALA A 200 -1.99 -11.78 5.76
CA ALA A 200 -3.09 -12.06 6.69
C ALA A 200 -4.08 -10.89 6.70
N HIS A 201 -3.57 -9.66 6.83
CA HIS A 201 -4.40 -8.47 6.89
C HIS A 201 -5.12 -8.19 5.55
N ILE A 202 -4.40 -8.18 4.44
CA ILE A 202 -4.95 -7.81 3.12
C ILE A 202 -5.92 -8.86 2.58
N ARG A 203 -5.65 -10.16 2.77
CA ARG A 203 -6.47 -11.22 2.19
C ARG A 203 -7.74 -11.47 2.99
N TYR A 204 -7.69 -11.34 4.31
CA TYR A 204 -8.79 -11.71 5.19
C TYR A 204 -9.49 -10.52 5.82
N ASP A 205 -8.78 -9.49 6.27
CA ASP A 205 -9.38 -8.41 7.05
C ASP A 205 -9.89 -7.27 6.16
N LEU A 206 -9.08 -6.86 5.18
CA LEU A 206 -9.39 -5.72 4.30
C LEU A 206 -10.71 -5.91 3.53
N PRO A 207 -10.97 -7.05 2.86
CA PRO A 207 -12.24 -7.21 2.14
C PRO A 207 -13.45 -7.21 3.07
N ARG A 208 -13.31 -7.66 4.33
CA ARG A 208 -14.41 -7.61 5.32
C ARG A 208 -14.65 -6.18 5.80
N ALA A 209 -13.59 -5.46 6.15
CA ALA A 209 -13.68 -4.07 6.59
C ALA A 209 -14.33 -3.18 5.52
N GLU A 210 -13.87 -3.30 4.27
CA GLU A 210 -14.45 -2.59 3.12
C GLU A 210 -15.92 -2.99 2.90
N ALA A 211 -16.25 -4.28 2.94
CA ALA A 211 -17.64 -4.75 2.79
C ALA A 211 -18.57 -4.18 3.85
N TRP A 212 -18.16 -4.15 5.13
CA TRP A 212 -18.95 -3.57 6.21
C TRP A 212 -19.25 -2.09 6.02
N VAL A 213 -18.24 -1.32 5.61
CA VAL A 213 -18.42 0.12 5.39
C VAL A 213 -19.27 0.34 4.13
N ALA A 214 -19.02 -0.39 3.05
CA ALA A 214 -19.80 -0.33 1.81
C ALA A 214 -21.29 -0.66 2.05
N GLU A 215 -21.61 -1.69 2.82
CA GLU A 215 -22.99 -2.03 3.18
C GLU A 215 -23.65 -0.94 4.02
N SER A 216 -22.93 -0.37 4.98
CA SER A 216 -23.46 0.74 5.79
C SER A 216 -23.81 1.95 4.91
N TYR A 217 -22.97 2.27 3.94
CA TYR A 217 -23.25 3.32 2.95
C TYR A 217 -24.35 2.91 1.96
N GLY A 218 -24.44 1.63 1.60
CA GLY A 218 -25.52 1.08 0.78
C GLY A 218 -26.88 1.26 1.45
N GLN A 219 -27.00 0.90 2.72
CA GLN A 219 -28.21 1.08 3.52
C GLN A 219 -28.57 2.56 3.70
N LYS A 220 -27.58 3.42 3.95
CA LYS A 220 -27.80 4.85 4.25
C LYS A 220 -28.05 5.71 3.02
N TYR A 221 -27.39 5.41 1.91
CA TYR A 221 -27.33 6.29 0.72
C TYR A 221 -27.69 5.59 -0.59
N GLY A 222 -27.92 4.27 -0.59
CA GLY A 222 -28.04 3.49 -1.82
C GLY A 222 -26.73 3.38 -2.61
N ALA A 223 -25.59 3.52 -1.92
CA ALA A 223 -24.28 3.38 -2.52
C ALA A 223 -24.03 1.93 -2.97
N LYS A 224 -23.16 1.77 -3.97
CA LYS A 224 -22.69 0.47 -4.45
C LYS A 224 -21.17 0.36 -4.25
N PRO A 225 -20.60 -0.86 -4.14
CA PRO A 225 -19.16 -1.05 -4.12
C PRO A 225 -18.43 -0.27 -5.22
N SER A 226 -18.97 -0.24 -6.44
CA SER A 226 -18.39 0.49 -7.58
C SER A 226 -18.17 1.98 -7.33
N ASP A 227 -18.94 2.61 -6.44
CA ASP A 227 -18.83 4.04 -6.14
C ASP A 227 -17.51 4.35 -5.39
N PHE A 228 -17.01 3.41 -4.59
CA PHE A 228 -15.78 3.58 -3.77
C PHE A 228 -14.51 3.09 -4.48
N LYS A 229 -14.66 2.44 -5.64
CA LYS A 229 -13.55 1.86 -6.40
C LYS A 229 -12.44 2.85 -6.72
N PRO A 230 -12.73 4.09 -7.18
CA PRO A 230 -11.67 5.05 -7.49
C PRO A 230 -10.81 5.37 -6.27
N ASP A 231 -11.41 5.54 -5.10
CA ASP A 231 -10.68 5.83 -3.86
C ASP A 231 -9.82 4.65 -3.42
N PHE A 232 -10.37 3.43 -3.48
CA PHE A 232 -9.62 2.22 -3.13
C PHE A 232 -8.32 2.06 -3.95
N PHE A 233 -8.37 2.30 -5.26
CA PHE A 233 -7.19 2.18 -6.12
C PHE A 233 -6.28 3.42 -6.11
N ARG A 234 -6.76 4.58 -5.64
CA ARG A 234 -5.90 5.76 -5.40
C ARG A 234 -4.98 5.61 -4.20
N MET A 235 -5.21 4.62 -3.33
CA MET A 235 -4.35 4.31 -2.18
C MET A 235 -2.98 3.72 -2.58
N SER A 236 -2.68 3.52 -3.86
CA SER A 236 -1.42 2.90 -4.29
C SER A 236 -0.19 3.55 -3.67
N GLY A 237 -0.11 4.89 -3.72
CA GLY A 237 1.03 5.62 -3.18
C GLY A 237 1.14 5.62 -1.65
N VAL A 238 0.08 5.27 -0.92
CA VAL A 238 0.11 5.09 0.55
C VAL A 238 1.10 3.98 0.92
N PHE A 239 0.97 2.82 0.27
CA PHE A 239 1.80 1.65 0.55
C PHE A 239 3.26 1.87 0.14
N ASP A 240 3.49 2.56 -0.98
CA ASP A 240 4.85 2.87 -1.45
C ASP A 240 5.61 3.74 -0.46
N ILE A 241 4.96 4.80 0.06
CA ILE A 241 5.56 5.70 1.05
C ILE A 241 5.80 4.94 2.36
N ALA A 242 4.81 4.16 2.81
CA ALA A 242 4.93 3.36 4.04
C ALA A 242 6.07 2.33 3.97
N GLY A 243 6.20 1.63 2.84
CA GLY A 243 7.29 0.68 2.58
C GLY A 243 8.66 1.33 2.67
N ARG A 244 8.85 2.48 2.01
CA ARG A 244 10.12 3.25 2.10
C ARG A 244 10.49 3.62 3.52
N LYS A 245 9.52 4.10 4.31
CA LYS A 245 9.74 4.42 5.72
C LYS A 245 10.12 3.19 6.54
N MET A 246 9.43 2.06 6.31
CA MET A 246 9.74 0.80 6.99
C MET A 246 11.15 0.31 6.70
N TYR A 247 11.64 0.46 5.46
CA TYR A 247 13.04 0.11 5.15
C TYR A 247 14.06 0.96 5.89
N GLY A 248 13.79 2.25 6.06
CA GLY A 248 14.63 3.11 6.89
C GLY A 248 14.73 2.57 8.33
N ASP A 249 13.64 2.06 8.87
CA ASP A 249 13.60 1.44 10.21
C ASP A 249 14.29 0.07 10.25
N ILE A 250 14.08 -0.79 9.25
CA ILE A 250 14.79 -2.09 9.11
C ILE A 250 16.29 -1.84 9.08
N GLN A 251 16.74 -0.91 8.24
CA GLN A 251 18.14 -0.53 8.14
C GLN A 251 18.66 0.03 9.47
N LYS A 252 17.88 0.87 10.16
CA LYS A 252 18.30 1.48 11.42
C LYS A 252 18.41 0.47 12.56
N LEU A 253 17.45 -0.45 12.68
CA LEU A 253 17.30 -1.33 13.84
C LEU A 253 18.05 -2.66 13.71
N LEU A 254 18.47 -3.05 12.50
CA LEU A 254 19.22 -4.29 12.26
C LEU A 254 20.69 -4.06 11.83
N ASN A 255 21.15 -2.81 11.73
CA ASN A 255 22.53 -2.48 11.33
C ASN A 255 23.51 -2.40 12.53
N ASP A 256 23.25 -3.12 13.62
CA ASP A 256 24.08 -3.11 14.83
C ASP A 256 25.29 -4.09 14.77
N GLY A 257 25.48 -4.79 13.64
CA GLY A 257 26.64 -5.64 13.38
C GLY A 257 26.29 -7.03 12.84
N SER A 258 25.03 -7.46 12.92
CA SER A 258 24.55 -8.74 12.37
C SER A 258 24.53 -8.78 10.83
N VAL A 259 24.47 -7.62 10.18
CA VAL A 259 24.48 -7.46 8.71
C VAL A 259 25.89 -7.20 8.15
N SER A 260 26.94 -7.19 9.00
CA SER A 260 28.30 -6.73 8.66
C SER A 260 29.09 -7.55 7.62
N GLY A 261 28.53 -8.65 7.11
CA GLY A 261 29.06 -9.31 5.91
C GLY A 261 28.76 -8.50 4.65
N ALA A 262 29.74 -8.35 3.74
CA ALA A 262 29.57 -7.64 2.47
C ALA A 262 28.33 -8.12 1.67
N THR A 263 27.97 -9.39 1.80
CA THR A 263 26.77 -10.02 1.21
C THR A 263 25.46 -9.63 1.89
N GLY A 264 25.43 -9.49 3.22
CA GLY A 264 24.24 -9.08 3.97
C GLY A 264 23.85 -7.64 3.68
N THR A 265 24.83 -6.74 3.73
CA THR A 265 24.64 -5.33 3.36
C THR A 265 24.22 -5.19 1.90
N TRP A 266 24.81 -5.95 0.98
CA TRP A 266 24.43 -5.88 -0.43
C TRP A 266 23.00 -6.37 -0.67
N ALA A 267 22.57 -7.50 -0.12
CA ALA A 267 21.21 -8.02 -0.33
C ALA A 267 20.14 -7.10 0.27
N VAL A 268 20.38 -6.57 1.47
CA VAL A 268 19.52 -5.56 2.10
C VAL A 268 19.52 -4.27 1.29
N HIS A 269 20.69 -3.79 0.85
CA HIS A 269 20.81 -2.59 0.04
C HIS A 269 20.18 -2.76 -1.36
N GLN A 270 20.26 -3.94 -1.98
CA GLN A 270 19.55 -4.24 -3.21
C GLN A 270 18.06 -4.38 -2.99
N GLY A 271 17.60 -4.95 -1.87
CA GLY A 271 16.18 -4.91 -1.47
C GLY A 271 15.67 -3.48 -1.27
N ILE A 272 16.49 -2.62 -0.66
CA ILE A 272 16.23 -1.19 -0.43
C ILE A 272 16.29 -0.39 -1.75
N GLN A 273 17.28 -0.63 -2.62
CA GLN A 273 17.43 0.08 -3.91
C GLN A 273 16.42 -0.38 -4.95
N ALA A 274 16.14 -1.69 -4.99
CA ALA A 274 14.99 -2.23 -5.68
C ALA A 274 13.68 -1.90 -4.96
N ASN A 275 13.71 -1.11 -3.86
CA ASN A 275 12.60 -0.47 -3.16
C ASN A 275 11.48 -1.40 -2.69
N LEU A 276 11.80 -2.69 -2.54
CA LEU A 276 10.88 -3.78 -2.92
C LEU A 276 9.72 -3.29 -3.79
N THR A 277 10.03 -2.89 -5.02
CA THR A 277 9.05 -2.66 -6.07
C THR A 277 8.03 -3.78 -6.01
N ASP A 278 6.81 -3.54 -6.50
CA ASP A 278 5.84 -4.62 -6.71
C ASP A 278 6.51 -5.87 -7.31
N GLY A 279 7.53 -5.68 -8.16
CA GLY A 279 8.50 -6.70 -8.57
C GLY A 279 9.11 -7.52 -7.44
N ALA A 280 9.89 -6.96 -6.51
CA ALA A 280 10.54 -7.78 -5.49
C ALA A 280 9.57 -8.36 -4.44
N MET A 281 8.49 -7.67 -4.08
CA MET A 281 7.40 -8.28 -3.27
C MET A 281 6.75 -9.45 -4.02
N ARG A 282 6.55 -9.31 -5.34
CA ARG A 282 6.04 -10.36 -6.25
C ARG A 282 7.02 -11.53 -6.37
N TYR A 283 8.29 -11.27 -6.65
CA TYR A 283 9.29 -12.30 -7.00
C TYR A 283 9.91 -12.99 -5.78
N VAL A 284 10.15 -12.26 -4.69
CA VAL A 284 10.82 -12.80 -3.50
C VAL A 284 9.81 -13.39 -2.52
N MET A 285 8.63 -12.79 -2.41
CA MET A 285 7.71 -13.11 -1.32
C MET A 285 6.30 -13.51 -1.76
N GLY A 286 6.04 -13.55 -3.07
CA GLY A 286 4.73 -13.91 -3.63
C GLY A 286 3.59 -13.04 -3.09
N ALA A 287 3.89 -11.76 -2.83
CA ALA A 287 2.98 -10.76 -2.28
C ALA A 287 2.90 -9.56 -3.23
N ASP A 288 2.53 -9.82 -4.49
CA ASP A 288 2.30 -8.78 -5.49
C ASP A 288 1.15 -7.87 -5.04
N MET A 289 1.49 -6.66 -4.58
CA MET A 289 0.53 -5.75 -3.95
C MET A 289 -0.52 -5.25 -4.93
N SER A 290 -0.18 -5.09 -6.21
CA SER A 290 -1.15 -4.74 -7.25
C SER A 290 -2.15 -5.87 -7.46
N THR A 291 -1.68 -7.11 -7.54
CA THR A 291 -2.56 -8.29 -7.62
C THR A 291 -3.39 -8.46 -6.35
N GLU A 292 -2.79 -8.39 -5.17
CA GLU A 292 -3.50 -8.55 -3.89
C GLU A 292 -4.56 -7.47 -3.71
N ARG A 293 -4.26 -6.21 -4.04
CA ARG A 293 -5.25 -5.12 -4.03
C ARG A 293 -6.42 -5.41 -4.98
N LEU A 294 -6.12 -5.82 -6.21
CA LEU A 294 -7.13 -6.15 -7.20
C LEU A 294 -8.02 -7.32 -6.76
N VAL A 295 -7.43 -8.39 -6.23
CA VAL A 295 -8.17 -9.55 -5.75
C VAL A 295 -8.96 -9.20 -4.49
N THR A 296 -8.42 -8.38 -3.60
CA THR A 296 -9.14 -7.89 -2.41
C THR A 296 -10.37 -7.06 -2.79
N TRP A 297 -10.27 -6.19 -3.80
CA TRP A 297 -11.44 -5.49 -4.32
C TRP A 297 -12.52 -6.45 -4.84
N ARG A 298 -12.11 -7.50 -5.57
CA ARG A 298 -13.02 -8.54 -6.07
C ARG A 298 -13.66 -9.34 -4.93
N ARG A 299 -12.89 -9.68 -3.90
CA ARG A 299 -13.39 -10.35 -2.68
C ARG A 299 -14.46 -9.49 -2.00
N MET A 300 -14.18 -8.21 -1.77
CA MET A 300 -15.16 -7.29 -1.18
C MET A 300 -16.42 -7.19 -2.04
N THR A 301 -16.28 -7.00 -3.35
CA THR A 301 -17.43 -6.90 -4.26
C THR A 301 -18.27 -8.17 -4.25
N ALA A 302 -17.64 -9.35 -4.18
CA ALA A 302 -18.34 -10.61 -4.06
C ALA A 302 -19.01 -10.79 -2.69
N LEU A 303 -18.37 -10.37 -1.59
CA LEU A 303 -18.99 -10.39 -0.27
C LEU A 303 -20.31 -9.60 -0.26
N VAL A 304 -20.30 -8.38 -0.78
CA VAL A 304 -21.49 -7.51 -0.82
C VAL A 304 -22.49 -8.00 -1.88
N GLY A 305 -22.01 -8.40 -3.05
CA GLY A 305 -22.85 -8.80 -4.18
C GLY A 305 -23.58 -10.13 -3.98
N ASP A 306 -22.96 -11.06 -3.25
CA ASP A 306 -23.49 -12.41 -3.00
C ASP A 306 -24.18 -12.53 -1.62
N ASP A 307 -24.42 -11.41 -0.91
CA ASP A 307 -24.97 -11.38 0.46
C ASP A 307 -24.17 -12.26 1.44
N LEU A 308 -22.85 -12.23 1.28
CA LEU A 308 -21.87 -12.98 2.08
C LEU A 308 -21.15 -12.09 3.09
N THR A 309 -21.46 -10.79 3.19
CA THR A 309 -20.82 -9.93 4.19
C THR A 309 -21.11 -10.45 5.60
N PRO A 310 -20.09 -10.80 6.40
CA PRO A 310 -20.32 -11.22 7.78
C PRO A 310 -20.89 -10.04 8.58
N LYS A 311 -21.65 -10.31 9.65
CA LYS A 311 -22.12 -9.24 10.53
C LYS A 311 -20.94 -8.44 11.10
N ASN A 312 -20.94 -7.12 10.93
CA ASN A 312 -19.93 -6.25 11.53
C ASN A 312 -20.04 -6.33 13.08
N PRO A 313 -19.01 -6.80 13.81
CA PRO A 313 -19.05 -6.87 15.27
C PRO A 313 -18.84 -5.50 15.94
N TYR A 314 -18.57 -4.46 15.17
CA TYR A 314 -18.19 -3.15 15.67
C TYR A 314 -19.31 -2.14 15.61
N THR A 315 -19.26 -1.19 16.54
CA THR A 315 -20.11 0.00 16.55
C THR A 315 -19.22 1.24 16.58
N LEU A 316 -19.44 2.14 15.62
CA LEU A 316 -18.73 3.41 15.55
C LEU A 316 -19.46 4.47 16.37
N LYS A 317 -18.78 5.05 17.36
CA LYS A 317 -19.28 6.17 18.16
C LYS A 317 -18.15 7.18 18.38
N ASP A 318 -18.42 8.44 18.06
CA ASP A 318 -17.48 9.55 18.28
C ASP A 318 -16.08 9.30 17.69
N GLY A 319 -16.02 8.66 16.51
CA GLY A 319 -14.77 8.34 15.82
C GLY A 319 -14.02 7.13 16.41
N LYS A 320 -14.61 6.40 17.37
CA LYS A 320 -14.02 5.21 17.98
C LYS A 320 -14.89 3.98 17.73
N LEU A 321 -14.26 2.87 17.36
CA LEU A 321 -14.94 1.58 17.29
C LEU A 321 -14.92 0.87 18.64
N THR A 322 -16.06 0.30 19.00
CA THR A 322 -16.22 -0.64 20.12
C THR A 322 -16.73 -1.98 19.58
N GLY A 323 -16.43 -3.06 20.28
CA GLY A 323 -16.67 -4.44 19.83
C GLY A 323 -15.39 -5.26 19.84
N ASP A 324 -15.51 -6.53 19.45
CA ASP A 324 -14.40 -7.50 19.45
C ASP A 324 -14.69 -8.65 18.47
N ILE A 325 -13.89 -8.76 17.41
CA ILE A 325 -14.03 -9.82 16.40
C ILE A 325 -13.77 -11.21 16.98
N THR A 326 -12.86 -11.33 17.96
CA THR A 326 -12.47 -12.62 18.55
C THR A 326 -13.53 -13.19 19.50
N LYS A 327 -14.55 -12.40 19.85
CA LYS A 327 -15.72 -12.82 20.63
C LYS A 327 -16.91 -13.22 19.77
N THR A 328 -16.84 -13.08 18.45
CA THR A 328 -17.98 -13.29 17.55
C THR A 328 -17.64 -14.34 16.48
N PRO A 329 -17.82 -15.64 16.77
CA PRO A 329 -17.48 -16.72 15.81
C PRO A 329 -18.18 -16.56 14.45
N ALA A 330 -19.41 -16.01 14.46
CA ALA A 330 -20.21 -15.74 13.26
C ALA A 330 -19.68 -14.58 12.39
N ALA A 331 -18.80 -13.72 12.92
CA ALA A 331 -18.14 -12.66 12.17
C ALA A 331 -16.80 -13.13 11.53
N GLY A 332 -16.45 -14.40 11.73
CA GLY A 332 -15.20 -14.98 11.25
C GLY A 332 -15.09 -15.06 9.72
N ILE A 333 -13.94 -15.55 9.27
CA ILE A 333 -13.53 -15.65 7.86
C ILE A 333 -14.34 -16.65 7.01
N GLY A 334 -15.32 -17.36 7.58
CA GLY A 334 -16.03 -18.46 6.92
C GLY A 334 -16.77 -18.07 5.64
N ASN A 335 -17.27 -16.83 5.55
CA ASN A 335 -17.93 -16.36 4.33
C ASN A 335 -16.95 -16.04 3.19
N LEU A 336 -15.70 -15.69 3.48
CA LEU A 336 -14.68 -15.50 2.45
C LEU A 336 -14.42 -16.81 1.67
N ASN A 337 -14.56 -17.95 2.35
CA ASN A 337 -14.40 -19.28 1.73
C ASN A 337 -15.57 -19.69 0.84
N LYS A 338 -16.67 -18.92 0.83
CA LYS A 338 -17.85 -19.17 -0.01
C LYS A 338 -17.87 -18.35 -1.29
N ILE A 339 -16.97 -17.38 -1.42
CA ILE A 339 -16.90 -16.47 -2.57
C ILE A 339 -16.66 -17.26 -3.87
N ALA A 340 -17.32 -16.82 -4.94
CA ALA A 340 -17.09 -17.28 -6.31
C ALA A 340 -16.44 -16.19 -7.19
N PRO A 341 -15.56 -16.57 -8.14
CA PRO A 341 -15.00 -17.91 -8.34
C PRO A 341 -14.03 -18.32 -7.21
N GLU A 342 -13.76 -19.61 -7.07
CA GLU A 342 -12.86 -20.11 -5.99
C GLU A 342 -11.47 -19.48 -6.04
N ALA A 343 -11.01 -19.13 -7.25
CA ALA A 343 -9.72 -18.51 -7.50
C ALA A 343 -9.51 -17.16 -6.78
N ILE A 344 -10.57 -16.48 -6.34
CA ILE A 344 -10.45 -15.23 -5.57
C ILE A 344 -10.61 -15.44 -4.07
N ARG A 345 -10.79 -16.67 -3.57
CA ARG A 345 -10.81 -16.94 -2.13
C ARG A 345 -9.45 -16.59 -1.50
N PRO A 346 -9.40 -16.22 -0.22
CA PRO A 346 -8.13 -15.96 0.44
C PRO A 346 -7.36 -17.28 0.64
N SER A 347 -6.04 -17.20 0.60
CA SER A 347 -5.13 -18.34 0.76
C SER A 347 -4.15 -18.09 1.92
N MET A 348 -3.82 -19.16 2.64
CA MET A 348 -2.78 -19.18 3.68
C MET A 348 -1.35 -19.23 3.10
N ASN A 349 -1.21 -19.43 1.78
CA ASN A 349 0.09 -19.55 1.11
C ASN A 349 0.93 -18.27 1.27
N GLY A 350 2.12 -18.38 1.88
CA GLY A 350 2.99 -17.26 2.22
C GLY A 350 2.68 -16.58 3.57
N ILE A 351 1.65 -17.05 4.29
CA ILE A 351 1.40 -16.66 5.70
C ILE A 351 2.03 -17.71 6.62
N GLU A 352 1.88 -18.98 6.28
CA GLU A 352 2.41 -20.09 7.08
C GLU A 352 3.93 -20.26 6.89
N PRO A 353 4.68 -20.55 7.96
CA PRO A 353 6.13 -20.55 7.89
C PRO A 353 6.74 -21.56 6.91
N ASN A 354 6.15 -22.75 6.79
CA ASN A 354 6.67 -23.79 5.89
C ASN A 354 6.57 -23.34 4.43
N SER A 355 5.43 -22.75 4.03
CA SER A 355 5.25 -22.18 2.70
C SER A 355 6.20 -21.00 2.41
N THR A 356 6.67 -20.34 3.46
CA THR A 356 7.59 -19.22 3.37
C THR A 356 9.04 -19.68 3.18
N LEU A 357 9.44 -20.76 3.86
CA LEU A 357 10.77 -21.35 3.74
C LEU A 357 10.97 -22.07 2.39
N ASP A 358 9.95 -22.79 1.91
CA ASP A 358 9.99 -23.41 0.58
C ASP A 358 10.25 -22.35 -0.51
N ARG A 359 9.56 -21.20 -0.42
CA ARG A 359 9.79 -20.04 -1.30
C ARG A 359 11.20 -19.47 -1.20
N TYR A 360 11.78 -19.43 -0.01
CA TYR A 360 13.14 -18.92 0.17
C TYR A 360 14.19 -19.87 -0.40
N GLY A 361 14.00 -21.18 -0.19
CA GLY A 361 14.80 -22.23 -0.82
C GLY A 361 14.78 -22.13 -2.35
N ASP A 362 13.61 -21.84 -2.93
CA ASP A 362 13.45 -21.62 -4.37
C ASP A 362 14.14 -20.33 -4.86
N VAL A 363 14.10 -19.26 -4.06
CA VAL A 363 14.75 -17.98 -4.39
C VAL A 363 16.28 -18.11 -4.37
N LEU A 364 16.85 -18.83 -3.40
CA LEU A 364 18.29 -19.07 -3.30
C LEU A 364 18.80 -20.20 -4.21
N GLY A 365 17.97 -21.19 -4.51
CA GLY A 365 18.28 -22.36 -5.34
C GLY A 365 18.37 -22.07 -6.85
N GLY A 366 18.06 -20.84 -7.26
CA GLY A 366 18.08 -20.43 -8.66
C GLY A 366 16.81 -20.85 -9.41
N LEU A 367 16.49 -20.05 -10.43
CA LEU A 367 15.37 -20.05 -11.39
C LEU A 367 14.81 -21.40 -11.90
N GLN A 368 15.36 -22.55 -11.52
CA GLN A 368 15.20 -23.84 -12.17
C GLN A 368 14.21 -24.79 -11.48
N VAL A 369 14.05 -24.75 -10.15
CA VAL A 369 13.05 -25.56 -9.42
C VAL A 369 11.70 -24.84 -9.34
N TRP A 370 11.73 -23.50 -9.19
CA TRP A 370 10.54 -22.65 -9.27
C TRP A 370 9.75 -22.86 -10.58
N ALA A 371 10.44 -23.19 -11.68
CA ALA A 371 9.80 -23.50 -12.95
C ALA A 371 8.92 -24.76 -12.90
N GLN A 372 9.14 -25.74 -12.01
CA GLN A 372 8.39 -27.01 -12.02
C GLN A 372 7.08 -26.96 -11.22
N ASP A 373 7.08 -26.43 -9.99
CA ASP A 373 5.85 -26.25 -9.21
C ASP A 373 4.99 -25.10 -9.76
N PHE A 374 5.64 -24.06 -10.29
CA PHE A 374 4.96 -23.04 -11.08
C PHE A 374 4.45 -23.60 -12.40
N VAL A 375 5.08 -24.60 -13.05
CA VAL A 375 4.51 -25.22 -14.26
C VAL A 375 3.17 -25.92 -13.96
N GLN A 376 2.96 -26.46 -12.75
CA GLN A 376 1.65 -26.98 -12.35
C GLN A 376 0.60 -25.87 -12.17
N ASP A 377 0.93 -24.79 -11.43
CA ASP A 377 0.07 -23.59 -11.31
C ASP A 377 -0.11 -22.86 -12.66
N PHE A 378 0.86 -22.99 -13.58
CA PHE A 378 0.87 -22.51 -14.95
C PHE A 378 0.03 -23.39 -15.87
N THR A 379 -0.34 -24.63 -15.51
CA THR A 379 -1.32 -25.40 -16.31
C THR A 379 -2.74 -24.88 -16.09
N VAL A 380 -3.10 -24.60 -14.84
CA VAL A 380 -4.39 -23.98 -14.48
C VAL A 380 -4.37 -22.48 -14.85
N GLY A 381 -3.25 -21.82 -14.59
CA GLY A 381 -2.93 -20.46 -15.00
C GLY A 381 -2.94 -20.29 -16.51
N ASN A 382 -2.41 -21.23 -17.31
CA ASN A 382 -2.47 -21.16 -18.78
C ASN A 382 -3.89 -21.30 -19.28
N GLN A 383 -4.71 -22.15 -18.68
CA GLN A 383 -6.11 -22.23 -19.13
C GLN A 383 -6.83 -20.91 -18.86
N TYR A 384 -6.57 -20.26 -17.72
CA TYR A 384 -7.13 -18.95 -17.42
C TYR A 384 -6.52 -17.85 -18.30
N VAL A 385 -5.20 -17.77 -18.42
CA VAL A 385 -4.45 -16.80 -19.23
C VAL A 385 -4.81 -16.97 -20.71
N ALA A 386 -4.83 -18.18 -21.25
CA ALA A 386 -5.24 -18.44 -22.62
C ALA A 386 -6.72 -18.12 -22.84
N LYS A 387 -7.60 -18.40 -21.87
CA LYS A 387 -9.02 -18.02 -21.95
C LYS A 387 -9.21 -16.51 -21.92
N GLU A 388 -8.56 -15.80 -20.99
CA GLU A 388 -8.63 -14.34 -20.88
C GLU A 388 -7.95 -13.69 -22.08
N THR A 389 -6.80 -14.20 -22.55
CA THR A 389 -6.11 -13.72 -23.76
C THR A 389 -6.96 -13.94 -24.99
N LYS A 390 -7.59 -15.11 -25.14
CA LYS A 390 -8.53 -15.39 -26.23
C LYS A 390 -9.74 -14.44 -26.17
N ALA A 391 -10.30 -14.21 -24.98
CA ALA A 391 -11.37 -13.23 -24.79
C ALA A 391 -10.90 -11.80 -25.09
N TYR A 392 -9.62 -11.49 -24.84
CA TYR A 392 -9.04 -10.18 -25.13
C TYR A 392 -8.80 -9.95 -26.61
N LEU A 393 -8.43 -11.01 -27.33
CA LEU A 393 -8.22 -10.99 -28.77
C LEU A 393 -9.54 -10.84 -29.52
N ASP A 394 -10.65 -11.32 -28.95
CA ASP A 394 -12.01 -11.05 -29.45
C ASP A 394 -12.45 -9.60 -29.14
N PRO A 395 -12.63 -8.73 -30.16
CA PRO A 395 -13.04 -7.34 -29.95
C PRO A 395 -14.36 -7.19 -29.19
N GLN A 396 -15.35 -8.06 -29.46
CA GLN A 396 -16.67 -7.94 -28.85
C GLN A 396 -16.65 -8.28 -27.36
N GLN A 397 -15.79 -9.21 -26.97
CA GLN A 397 -15.59 -9.57 -25.56
C GLN A 397 -14.77 -8.50 -24.86
N ARG A 398 -13.68 -8.05 -25.49
CA ARG A 398 -12.77 -7.02 -24.96
C ARG A 398 -13.49 -5.70 -24.67
N GLU A 399 -14.38 -5.24 -25.55
CA GLU A 399 -15.14 -4.00 -25.35
C GLU A 399 -16.09 -4.05 -24.14
N LYS A 400 -16.49 -5.26 -23.71
CA LYS A 400 -17.37 -5.49 -22.56
C LYS A 400 -16.61 -5.77 -21.26
N MET A 401 -15.28 -5.83 -21.31
CA MET A 401 -14.48 -6.10 -20.12
C MET A 401 -14.53 -4.92 -19.15
N VAL A 402 -14.55 -5.25 -17.86
CA VAL A 402 -14.43 -4.26 -16.78
C VAL A 402 -12.96 -3.91 -16.53
N PRO A 403 -12.64 -2.75 -15.94
CA PRO A 403 -11.26 -2.31 -15.70
C PRO A 403 -10.38 -3.35 -14.99
N GLU A 404 -10.94 -4.13 -14.07
CA GLU A 404 -10.25 -5.20 -13.32
C GLU A 404 -9.70 -6.29 -14.23
N ARG A 405 -10.41 -6.62 -15.32
CA ARG A 405 -9.94 -7.62 -16.28
C ARG A 405 -8.80 -7.06 -17.13
N HIS A 406 -8.88 -5.80 -17.54
CA HIS A 406 -7.77 -5.14 -18.22
C HIS A 406 -6.52 -5.08 -17.33
N ALA A 407 -6.67 -4.74 -16.05
CA ALA A 407 -5.57 -4.73 -15.09
C ALA A 407 -5.00 -6.15 -14.85
N SER A 408 -5.85 -7.17 -14.68
CA SER A 408 -5.41 -8.56 -14.54
C SER A 408 -4.59 -9.02 -15.73
N MET A 409 -5.04 -8.70 -16.96
CA MET A 409 -4.32 -9.00 -18.20
C MET A 409 -2.96 -8.30 -18.24
N LEU A 410 -2.89 -7.01 -17.90
CA LEU A 410 -1.63 -6.27 -17.86
C LEU A 410 -0.64 -6.86 -16.86
N LEU A 411 -1.08 -7.21 -15.65
CA LEU A 411 -0.22 -7.83 -14.64
C LEU A 411 0.34 -9.17 -15.13
N GLN A 412 -0.47 -9.97 -15.84
CA GLN A 412 -0.03 -11.22 -16.46
C GLN A 412 1.00 -10.98 -17.58
N LEU A 413 0.76 -10.00 -18.47
CA LEU A 413 1.67 -9.67 -19.56
C LEU A 413 3.02 -9.13 -19.05
N MET A 414 2.99 -8.26 -18.04
CA MET A 414 4.19 -7.76 -17.35
C MET A 414 5.01 -8.91 -16.74
N TRP A 415 4.32 -9.91 -16.18
CA TRP A 415 4.97 -11.11 -15.65
C TRP A 415 5.53 -12.01 -16.76
N LEU A 416 4.80 -12.24 -17.85
CA LEU A 416 5.31 -13.00 -18.99
C LEU A 416 6.59 -12.36 -19.52
N TYR A 417 6.57 -11.05 -19.72
CA TYR A 417 7.73 -10.30 -20.20
C TYR A 417 8.94 -10.47 -19.28
N SER A 418 8.76 -10.37 -17.96
CA SER A 418 9.86 -10.53 -17.00
C SER A 418 10.46 -11.93 -16.96
N LYS A 419 9.78 -12.94 -17.51
CA LYS A 419 10.28 -14.31 -17.69
C LYS A 419 10.99 -14.52 -19.01
N GLY A 420 11.27 -13.46 -19.77
CA GLY A 420 11.98 -13.54 -21.03
C GLY A 420 11.10 -13.90 -22.23
N PHE A 421 9.78 -13.84 -22.08
CA PHE A 421 8.86 -13.84 -23.23
C PHE A 421 8.91 -12.45 -23.89
N ASP A 422 10.02 -12.15 -24.54
CA ASP A 422 10.25 -10.91 -25.30
C ASP A 422 9.67 -11.02 -26.71
N GLU A 423 8.40 -11.44 -26.80
CA GLU A 423 7.70 -11.47 -28.08
C GLU A 423 7.11 -10.07 -28.35
N PRO A 424 7.32 -9.49 -29.54
CA PRO A 424 6.60 -8.30 -30.00
C PRO A 424 5.08 -8.37 -29.77
N ASP A 425 4.53 -9.58 -29.67
CA ASP A 425 3.14 -9.85 -29.38
C ASP A 425 2.73 -9.52 -27.93
N VAL A 426 3.59 -9.72 -26.92
CA VAL A 426 3.31 -9.30 -25.54
C VAL A 426 3.16 -7.78 -25.47
N GLN A 427 4.08 -7.05 -26.12
CA GLN A 427 4.02 -5.60 -26.17
C GLN A 427 2.78 -5.09 -26.93
N ARG A 428 2.42 -5.73 -28.04
CA ARG A 428 1.18 -5.44 -28.77
C ARG A 428 -0.05 -5.66 -27.90
N LEU A 429 -0.09 -6.73 -27.11
CA LEU A 429 -1.19 -7.01 -26.18
C LEU A 429 -1.28 -5.98 -25.06
N VAL A 430 -0.16 -5.53 -24.50
CA VAL A 430 -0.10 -4.44 -23.52
C VAL A 430 -0.66 -3.16 -24.11
N MET A 431 -0.22 -2.78 -25.32
CA MET A 431 -0.73 -1.59 -26.00
C MET A 431 -2.22 -1.71 -26.36
N LEU A 432 -2.66 -2.88 -26.80
CA LEU A 432 -4.08 -3.15 -27.05
C LEU A 432 -4.90 -2.99 -25.77
N ALA A 433 -4.37 -3.45 -24.64
CA ALA A 433 -5.00 -3.34 -23.34
C ALA A 433 -5.18 -1.90 -22.89
N LEU A 434 -4.11 -1.12 -22.94
CA LEU A 434 -4.14 0.28 -22.53
C LEU A 434 -5.01 1.12 -23.48
N LYS A 435 -4.93 0.91 -24.79
CA LYS A 435 -5.77 1.61 -25.78
C LYS A 435 -7.25 1.30 -25.60
N THR A 436 -7.59 0.04 -25.30
CA THR A 436 -8.97 -0.34 -25.00
C THR A 436 -9.46 0.34 -23.72
N ALA A 437 -8.66 0.30 -22.65
CA ALA A 437 -9.00 0.98 -21.40
C ALA A 437 -9.19 2.49 -21.63
N LYS A 438 -8.36 3.13 -22.46
CA LYS A 438 -8.55 4.53 -22.88
C LYS A 438 -9.88 4.74 -23.60
N ALA A 439 -10.20 3.90 -24.60
CA ALA A 439 -11.45 4.01 -25.36
C ALA A 439 -12.70 3.87 -24.47
N GLN A 440 -12.61 3.11 -23.38
CA GLN A 440 -13.67 2.94 -22.39
C GLN A 440 -13.67 4.02 -21.28
N GLY A 441 -12.72 4.96 -21.30
CA GLY A 441 -12.57 5.96 -20.23
C GLY A 441 -12.05 5.37 -18.90
N SER A 442 -11.48 4.17 -18.92
CA SER A 442 -11.01 3.44 -17.73
C SER A 442 -9.49 3.42 -17.57
N LEU A 443 -8.72 4.05 -18.46
CA LEU A 443 -7.25 4.02 -18.45
C LEU A 443 -6.67 4.39 -17.08
N VAL A 444 -7.11 5.52 -16.50
CA VAL A 444 -6.59 5.98 -15.20
C VAL A 444 -6.79 4.93 -14.11
N MET A 445 -7.97 4.30 -14.07
CA MET A 445 -8.28 3.24 -13.13
C MET A 445 -7.37 2.02 -13.35
N VAL A 446 -7.24 1.57 -14.60
CA VAL A 446 -6.41 0.41 -14.96
C VAL A 446 -4.94 0.65 -14.59
N VAL A 447 -4.41 1.83 -14.89
CA VAL A 447 -3.01 2.19 -14.56
C VAL A 447 -2.81 2.27 -13.04
N ASN A 448 -3.77 2.80 -12.29
CA ASN A 448 -3.72 2.80 -10.82
C ASN A 448 -3.76 1.39 -10.22
N MET A 449 -4.43 0.44 -10.87
CA MET A 449 -4.49 -0.96 -10.44
C MET A 449 -3.17 -1.71 -10.64
N VAL A 450 -2.39 -1.35 -11.67
CA VAL A 450 -1.15 -2.08 -12.02
C VAL A 450 0.14 -1.35 -11.64
N ASP A 451 0.02 -0.13 -11.12
CA ASP A 451 1.09 0.82 -10.86
C ASP A 451 1.83 1.28 -12.13
N ALA A 452 1.78 2.57 -12.44
CA ALA A 452 2.39 3.15 -13.64
C ALA A 452 3.91 2.93 -13.70
N PHE A 453 4.57 2.94 -12.54
CA PHE A 453 6.00 2.69 -12.45
C PHE A 453 6.32 1.24 -12.75
N ALA A 454 5.63 0.29 -12.11
CA ALA A 454 5.79 -1.14 -12.40
C ALA A 454 5.53 -1.45 -13.88
N LEU A 455 4.48 -0.87 -14.46
CA LEU A 455 4.17 -1.02 -15.89
C LEU A 455 5.33 -0.56 -16.78
N LEU A 456 5.92 0.61 -16.51
CA LEU A 456 7.04 1.12 -17.30
C LEU A 456 8.37 0.42 -17.02
N GLN A 457 8.56 -0.12 -15.82
CA GLN A 457 9.74 -0.92 -15.48
C GLN A 457 9.68 -2.32 -16.09
N ALA A 458 8.49 -2.86 -16.29
CA ALA A 458 8.32 -4.17 -16.88
C ALA A 458 8.78 -4.23 -18.34
N PHE A 459 8.90 -3.10 -19.04
CA PHE A 459 9.30 -3.08 -20.45
C PHE A 459 10.38 -2.02 -20.73
N PRO A 460 11.44 -2.31 -21.52
CA PRO A 460 12.53 -1.37 -21.77
C PRO A 460 12.04 -0.03 -22.33
N LEU A 461 12.43 1.09 -21.72
CA LEU A 461 11.87 2.41 -22.06
C LEU A 461 12.11 2.81 -23.53
N ASP A 462 13.21 2.37 -24.12
CA ASP A 462 13.53 2.63 -25.54
C ASP A 462 12.53 1.98 -26.49
N ASN A 463 11.98 0.82 -26.10
CA ASN A 463 10.99 0.10 -26.90
C ASN A 463 9.56 0.58 -26.65
N ASN A 464 9.29 1.38 -25.60
CA ASN A 464 7.94 1.66 -25.10
C ASN A 464 7.50 3.13 -25.19
N GLN A 465 7.99 3.86 -26.19
CA GLN A 465 7.59 5.25 -26.42
C GLN A 465 6.08 5.41 -26.57
N ASP A 466 5.38 4.42 -27.13
CA ASP A 466 3.92 4.43 -27.25
C ASP A 466 3.21 4.34 -25.88
N ILE A 467 3.70 3.51 -24.96
CA ILE A 467 3.16 3.44 -23.58
C ILE A 467 3.42 4.77 -22.88
N VAL A 468 4.65 5.27 -22.96
CA VAL A 468 5.05 6.54 -22.33
C VAL A 468 4.20 7.69 -22.86
N LYS A 469 3.99 7.77 -24.18
CA LYS A 469 3.13 8.78 -24.81
C LYS A 469 1.71 8.69 -24.27
N LEU A 470 1.12 7.49 -24.27
CA LEU A 470 -0.23 7.27 -23.76
C LEU A 470 -0.38 7.68 -22.28
N LEU A 471 0.58 7.32 -21.43
CA LEU A 471 0.56 7.72 -20.03
C LEU A 471 0.73 9.23 -19.85
N THR A 472 1.57 9.87 -20.66
CA THR A 472 1.77 11.33 -20.60
C THR A 472 0.51 12.09 -20.99
N GLU A 473 -0.15 11.67 -22.07
CA GLU A 473 -1.33 12.37 -22.62
C GLU A 473 -2.58 12.18 -21.76
N ASP A 474 -2.80 10.99 -21.18
CA ASP A 474 -4.10 10.65 -20.60
C ASP A 474 -4.07 10.28 -19.11
N TYR A 475 -2.89 9.99 -18.56
CA TYR A 475 -2.77 9.55 -17.16
C TYR A 475 -2.09 10.59 -16.28
N TYR A 476 -0.91 11.09 -16.64
CA TYR A 476 -0.12 11.93 -15.74
C TYR A 476 -0.78 13.27 -15.41
N GLU A 477 -1.56 13.85 -16.32
CA GLU A 477 -2.34 15.07 -16.03
C GLU A 477 -3.39 14.87 -14.94
N THR A 478 -3.87 13.62 -14.77
CA THR A 478 -4.93 13.25 -13.83
C THR A 478 -4.42 12.90 -12.44
N LEU A 479 -3.10 12.75 -12.28
CA LEU A 479 -2.48 12.38 -11.01
C LEU A 479 -2.74 13.43 -9.94
N GLU A 480 -3.07 12.97 -8.73
CA GLU A 480 -3.09 13.84 -7.56
C GLU A 480 -1.67 14.11 -7.05
N PRO A 481 -1.43 15.26 -6.39
CA PRO A 481 -0.09 15.68 -6.01
C PRO A 481 0.72 14.62 -5.25
N LEU A 482 0.10 13.89 -4.32
CA LEU A 482 0.79 12.82 -3.57
C LEU A 482 1.20 11.64 -4.48
N ASN A 483 0.31 11.20 -5.36
CA ASN A 483 0.61 10.12 -6.30
C ASN A 483 1.67 10.53 -7.34
N ALA A 484 1.63 11.78 -7.82
CA ALA A 484 2.65 12.30 -8.72
C ALA A 484 4.02 12.43 -8.04
N ALA A 485 4.07 12.97 -6.82
CA ALA A 485 5.30 13.07 -6.04
C ALA A 485 5.87 11.68 -5.74
N ASN A 486 5.02 10.73 -5.36
CA ASN A 486 5.43 9.34 -5.15
C ASN A 486 6.02 8.71 -6.41
N LEU A 487 5.41 8.92 -7.58
CA LEU A 487 5.92 8.41 -8.85
C LEU A 487 7.29 9.02 -9.21
N ILE A 488 7.47 10.33 -8.98
CA ILE A 488 8.75 11.02 -9.16
C ILE A 488 9.82 10.44 -8.21
N ILE A 489 9.48 10.18 -6.95
CA ILE A 489 10.40 9.58 -5.97
C ILE A 489 10.81 8.16 -6.41
N LYS A 490 9.87 7.35 -6.93
CA LYS A 490 10.18 6.02 -7.47
C LYS A 490 11.21 6.10 -8.60
N TRP A 491 11.00 6.99 -9.57
CA TRP A 491 11.97 7.21 -10.66
C TRP A 491 13.32 7.70 -10.14
N LYS A 492 13.33 8.66 -9.21
CA LYS A 492 14.56 9.16 -8.60
C LYS A 492 15.38 8.05 -7.94
N ALA A 493 14.70 7.08 -7.31
CA ALA A 493 15.35 5.97 -6.61
C ALA A 493 16.09 4.99 -7.53
N ILE A 494 15.75 4.92 -8.83
CA ILE A 494 16.50 4.11 -9.82
C ILE A 494 17.89 4.71 -10.08
N GLY A 495 18.03 6.03 -9.96
CA GLY A 495 19.28 6.75 -10.20
C GLY A 495 19.10 7.90 -11.19
N ILE A 496 19.45 9.11 -10.77
CA ILE A 496 19.31 10.34 -11.58
C ILE A 496 20.43 10.54 -12.60
N GLU A 497 21.40 9.64 -12.67
CA GLU A 497 22.48 9.70 -13.65
C GLU A 497 22.02 9.22 -15.04
N ASP A 498 20.89 8.51 -15.10
CA ASP A 498 20.27 8.06 -16.34
C ASP A 498 19.39 9.16 -16.93
N SER A 499 19.75 9.60 -18.14
CA SER A 499 18.99 10.59 -18.92
C SER A 499 17.52 10.19 -19.16
N VAL A 500 17.24 8.89 -19.26
CA VAL A 500 15.88 8.37 -19.43
C VAL A 500 15.06 8.56 -18.16
N VAL A 501 15.66 8.32 -16.98
CA VAL A 501 15.04 8.57 -15.67
C VAL A 501 14.70 10.05 -15.49
N ILE A 502 15.65 10.95 -15.81
CA ILE A 502 15.43 12.40 -15.80
C ILE A 502 14.25 12.77 -16.71
N ALA A 503 14.23 12.23 -17.93
CA ALA A 503 13.16 12.49 -18.89
C ALA A 503 11.79 12.06 -18.35
N GLN A 504 11.69 10.91 -17.68
CA GLN A 504 10.43 10.47 -17.06
C GLN A 504 9.98 11.38 -15.93
N ILE A 505 10.89 11.78 -15.04
CA ILE A 505 10.60 12.72 -13.95
C ILE A 505 10.06 14.04 -14.51
N LEU A 506 10.73 14.58 -15.55
CA LEU A 506 10.31 15.81 -16.20
C LEU A 506 8.96 15.65 -16.92
N ARG A 507 8.68 14.53 -17.57
CA ARG A 507 7.39 14.25 -18.21
C ARG A 507 6.25 14.27 -17.19
N ILE A 508 6.38 13.53 -16.10
CA ILE A 508 5.39 13.49 -15.01
C ILE A 508 5.19 14.89 -14.42
N TYR A 509 6.28 15.59 -14.11
CA TYR A 509 6.15 16.91 -13.50
C TYR A 509 5.51 17.91 -14.46
N ASN A 510 5.92 17.93 -15.74
CA ASN A 510 5.49 18.91 -16.71
C ASN A 510 4.05 18.73 -17.19
N SER A 511 3.51 17.50 -17.19
CA SER A 511 2.11 17.23 -17.53
C SER A 511 1.14 17.74 -16.45
N LEU A 512 1.60 18.00 -15.23
CA LEU A 512 0.71 18.46 -14.17
C LEU A 512 0.23 19.90 -14.37
N PRO A 513 -1.05 20.20 -14.01
CA PRO A 513 -1.53 21.57 -13.89
C PRO A 513 -0.67 22.39 -12.90
N SER A 514 -0.51 23.69 -13.17
CA SER A 514 0.33 24.59 -12.35
C SER A 514 -0.03 24.59 -10.86
N ALA A 515 -1.32 24.44 -10.53
CA ALA A 515 -1.78 24.33 -9.15
C ALA A 515 -1.22 23.07 -8.45
N LYS A 516 -1.22 21.93 -9.13
CA LYS A 516 -0.69 20.65 -8.60
C LYS A 516 0.84 20.67 -8.51
N LYS A 517 1.53 21.27 -9.49
CA LYS A 517 3.01 21.42 -9.52
C LYS A 517 3.59 22.05 -8.25
N LYS A 518 2.93 23.07 -7.70
CA LYS A 518 3.36 23.73 -6.45
C LYS A 518 3.29 22.79 -5.25
N ILE A 519 2.21 22.01 -5.16
CA ILE A 519 1.99 21.03 -4.09
C ILE A 519 3.00 19.88 -4.21
N VAL A 520 3.23 19.37 -5.43
CA VAL A 520 4.24 18.34 -5.68
C VAL A 520 5.63 18.79 -5.25
N LYS A 521 6.05 20.02 -5.59
CA LYS A 521 7.34 20.57 -5.12
C LYS A 521 7.45 20.57 -3.60
N ARG A 522 6.41 21.01 -2.90
CA ARG A 522 6.36 21.00 -1.43
C ARG A 522 6.52 19.58 -0.88
N ILE A 523 5.78 18.61 -1.41
CA ILE A 523 5.87 17.21 -0.99
C ILE A 523 7.29 16.65 -1.25
N LEU A 524 7.87 16.90 -2.42
CA LEU A 524 9.23 16.45 -2.73
C LEU A 524 10.27 17.05 -1.76
N ALA A 525 10.10 18.30 -1.34
CA ALA A 525 10.95 18.93 -0.33
C ALA A 525 10.78 18.28 1.07
N GLU A 526 9.55 18.04 1.50
CA GLU A 526 9.23 17.36 2.76
C GLU A 526 9.85 15.96 2.83
N GLU A 527 9.83 15.22 1.72
CA GLU A 527 10.43 13.88 1.59
C GLU A 527 11.95 13.91 1.35
N LYS A 528 12.61 15.06 1.54
CA LYS A 528 14.06 15.29 1.26
C LYS A 528 14.47 14.78 -0.12
N SER A 529 13.54 14.88 -1.06
CA SER A 529 13.62 14.31 -2.38
C SER A 529 13.67 15.40 -3.45
N GLU A 530 14.08 16.63 -3.09
CA GLU A 530 14.26 17.73 -4.04
C GLU A 530 15.13 17.32 -5.23
N ILE A 531 14.75 17.84 -6.39
CA ILE A 531 15.37 17.52 -7.67
C ILE A 531 15.79 18.85 -8.30
N ALA A 532 17.09 19.07 -8.38
CA ALA A 532 17.67 20.36 -8.77
C ALA A 532 17.19 20.88 -10.14
N PHE A 533 16.80 19.98 -11.04
CA PHE A 533 16.30 20.33 -12.37
C PHE A 533 14.78 20.59 -12.43
N ILE A 534 14.02 20.33 -11.36
CA ILE A 534 12.62 20.75 -11.23
C ILE A 534 12.62 22.19 -10.68
N LYS A 535 12.77 23.17 -11.58
CA LYS A 535 12.77 24.60 -11.24
C LYS A 535 11.37 25.17 -11.08
#